data_AF-A0A2G6DQ59-F1
#
_entry.id   AF-A0A2G6DQ59-F1
#
_cell.length_a   1.000
_cell.length_b   1.000
_cell.length_c   1.000
_cell.angle_alpha   90.00
_cell.angle_beta   90.00
_cell.angle_gamma   90.00
#
_symmetry.space_group_name_H-M   'P 1'
#
loop_
_entity.id
_entity.type
_entity.pdbx_description
1 polymer ?
#
loop_
_entity_poly.entity_id
_entity_poly.type
_entity_poly.pdbx_seq_one_letter_code
_entity_poly.pdbx_strand_id
1 'polypeptide(L)'
;LAGAGARGDMLSMALAGKNQVLDTGAKMIHLAKNTSSHTISKSISLDGGIANYRGYVSVHKNADNAKNYTQCDALLLDDMSASNTYPTMDITNSTASVAHEASVAQLDDAKIFYMMSRGLTEAQARSAMINGFIEQITTEIPMEYSVELHRLIHYEMEKNN
;
A
#
# COMPACT_ATOMS: atom_id res chain seq x y z
N LEU A 1 4.93 -19.55 5.90
CA LEU A 1 6.40 -19.75 5.75
C LEU A 1 6.84 -20.96 6.58
N ALA A 2 6.76 -22.15 5.99
CA ALA A 2 6.90 -23.44 6.69
C ALA A 2 8.26 -24.13 6.51
N GLY A 3 9.04 -23.74 5.51
CA GLY A 3 10.42 -24.22 5.31
C GLY A 3 11.44 -23.30 5.94
N ALA A 4 12.57 -23.85 6.40
CA ALA A 4 13.69 -23.04 6.87
C ALA A 4 14.21 -22.16 5.73
N GLY A 5 14.41 -20.87 5.99
CA GLY A 5 14.83 -19.91 4.97
C GLY A 5 13.73 -19.47 4.00
N ALA A 6 12.47 -19.89 4.18
CA ALA A 6 11.39 -19.49 3.29
C ALA A 6 11.12 -17.98 3.33
N ARG A 7 10.87 -17.40 2.16
CA ARG A 7 10.58 -15.98 1.96
C ARG A 7 9.15 -15.78 1.45
N GLY A 8 8.50 -14.71 1.88
CA GLY A 8 7.20 -14.28 1.36
C GLY A 8 7.17 -12.78 1.12
N ASP A 9 6.85 -12.37 -0.10
CA ASP A 9 6.69 -10.96 -0.46
C ASP A 9 5.23 -10.74 -0.88
N MET A 10 4.62 -9.65 -0.42
CA MET A 10 3.28 -9.23 -0.82
C MET A 10 3.29 -7.75 -1.20
N LEU A 11 2.77 -7.47 -2.40
CA LEU A 11 2.45 -6.13 -2.87
C LEU A 11 0.93 -6.03 -2.97
N SER A 12 0.34 -5.02 -2.34
CA SER A 12 -1.09 -4.77 -2.35
C SER A 12 -1.36 -3.33 -2.77
N MET A 13 -2.38 -3.15 -3.60
CA MET A 13 -2.88 -1.83 -3.95
C MET A 13 -4.40 -1.80 -3.89
N ALA A 14 -4.96 -0.74 -3.30
CA ALA A 14 -6.40 -0.49 -3.28
C ALA A 14 -6.69 0.92 -3.82
N LEU A 15 -7.69 1.04 -4.68
CA LEU A 15 -8.22 2.30 -5.17
C LEU A 15 -9.72 2.32 -4.88
N ALA A 16 -10.14 3.07 -3.87
CA ALA A 16 -11.52 3.12 -3.41
C ALA A 16 -12.16 4.44 -3.85
N GLY A 17 -13.11 4.35 -4.80
CA GLY A 17 -13.91 5.47 -5.27
C GLY A 17 -15.28 5.56 -4.58
N LYS A 18 -16.18 6.32 -5.20
CA LYS A 18 -17.54 6.58 -4.70
C LYS A 18 -18.30 5.31 -4.31
N ASN A 19 -18.86 5.30 -3.10
CA ASN A 19 -19.61 4.19 -2.53
C ASN A 19 -18.83 2.86 -2.42
N GLN A 20 -17.50 2.90 -2.42
CA GLN A 20 -16.67 1.71 -2.26
C GLN A 20 -16.03 1.65 -0.87
N VAL A 21 -16.05 0.44 -0.30
CA VAL A 21 -15.28 0.08 0.89
C VAL A 21 -14.45 -1.13 0.52
N LEU A 22 -13.14 -0.95 0.42
CA LEU A 22 -12.20 -2.02 0.07
C LEU A 22 -11.45 -2.45 1.33
N ASP A 23 -11.50 -3.73 1.69
CA ASP A 23 -10.69 -4.29 2.80
C ASP A 23 -9.67 -5.26 2.19
N THR A 24 -8.40 -4.87 2.27
CA THR A 24 -7.25 -5.59 1.69
C THR A 24 -6.25 -5.91 2.78
N GLY A 25 -5.31 -6.82 2.52
CA GLY A 25 -4.20 -7.01 3.45
C GLY A 25 -3.49 -8.35 3.32
N ALA A 26 -2.56 -8.57 4.24
CA ALA A 26 -1.63 -9.69 4.22
C ALA A 26 -1.76 -10.55 5.46
N LYS A 27 -1.46 -11.85 5.32
CA LYS A 27 -1.12 -12.71 6.47
C LYS A 27 0.26 -13.32 6.30
N MET A 28 1.22 -12.88 7.11
CA MET A 28 2.58 -13.43 7.14
C MET A 28 2.73 -14.34 8.35
N ILE A 29 2.73 -15.65 8.10
CA ILE A 29 2.81 -16.67 9.16
C ILE A 29 4.17 -17.36 9.11
N HIS A 30 5.01 -17.08 10.09
CA HIS A 30 6.36 -17.62 10.25
C HIS A 30 6.35 -18.86 11.15
N LEU A 31 6.64 -20.03 10.56
CA LEU A 31 6.62 -21.32 11.25
C LEU A 31 8.01 -21.95 11.42
N ALA A 32 8.95 -21.60 10.53
CA ALA A 32 10.29 -22.17 10.48
C ALA A 32 11.39 -21.11 10.67
N LYS A 33 12.60 -21.59 10.96
CA LYS A 33 13.78 -20.76 11.23
C LYS A 33 14.22 -19.94 10.01
N ASN A 34 14.81 -18.78 10.27
CA ASN A 34 15.40 -17.87 9.28
C ASN A 34 14.42 -17.48 8.16
N THR A 35 13.12 -17.41 8.45
CA THR A 35 12.10 -17.00 7.48
C THR A 35 12.02 -15.49 7.36
N SER A 36 11.75 -14.98 6.16
CA SER A 36 11.60 -13.54 5.92
C SER A 36 10.28 -13.21 5.25
N SER A 37 9.70 -12.07 5.61
CA SER A 37 8.54 -11.52 4.91
C SER A 37 8.62 -10.01 4.70
N HIS A 38 8.07 -9.58 3.57
CA HIS A 38 7.98 -8.19 3.19
C HIS A 38 6.57 -7.89 2.68
N THR A 39 5.91 -6.88 3.22
CA THR A 39 4.58 -6.45 2.77
C THR A 39 4.63 -4.96 2.46
N ILE A 40 4.28 -4.58 1.23
CA ILE A 40 4.00 -3.19 0.86
C ILE A 40 2.51 -3.13 0.49
N SER A 41 1.76 -2.27 1.18
CA SER A 41 0.38 -1.98 0.84
C SER A 41 0.24 -0.49 0.56
N LYS A 42 -0.32 -0.15 -0.60
CA LYS A 42 -0.68 1.24 -0.94
C LYS A 42 -2.18 1.37 -1.12
N SER A 43 -2.77 2.43 -0.59
CA SER A 43 -4.17 2.76 -0.82
C SER A 43 -4.33 4.17 -1.37
N ILE A 44 -5.28 4.34 -2.28
CA ILE A 44 -5.74 5.64 -2.78
C ILE A 44 -7.25 5.69 -2.54
N SER A 45 -7.74 6.76 -1.93
CA SER A 45 -9.18 6.93 -1.67
C SER A 45 -9.65 8.28 -2.22
N LEU A 46 -10.79 8.24 -2.92
CA LEU A 46 -11.43 9.40 -3.54
C LEU A 46 -12.96 9.27 -3.53
N ASP A 47 -13.64 10.41 -3.67
CA ASP A 47 -15.09 10.56 -3.75
C ASP A 47 -15.85 9.91 -2.58
N GLY A 48 -15.26 10.00 -1.38
CA GLY A 48 -15.80 9.40 -0.16
C GLY A 48 -15.54 7.88 -0.06
N GLY A 49 -14.67 7.34 -0.92
CA GLY A 49 -14.25 5.95 -0.85
C GLY A 49 -13.45 5.64 0.43
N ILE A 50 -13.52 4.39 0.86
CA ILE A 50 -12.85 3.91 2.07
C ILE A 50 -11.94 2.74 1.73
N ALA A 51 -10.64 2.89 2.00
CA ALA A 51 -9.67 1.80 1.86
C ALA A 51 -9.18 1.33 3.24
N ASN A 52 -9.38 0.07 3.54
CA ASN A 52 -8.91 -0.58 4.76
C ASN A 52 -7.75 -1.51 4.43
N TYR A 53 -6.68 -1.42 5.22
CA TYR A 53 -5.65 -2.44 5.29
C TYR A 53 -5.81 -3.26 6.58
N ARG A 54 -5.85 -4.58 6.46
CA ARG A 54 -5.92 -5.52 7.58
C ARG A 54 -4.76 -6.52 7.49
N GLY A 55 -3.70 -6.22 8.24
CA GLY A 55 -2.50 -7.03 8.30
C GLY A 55 -2.50 -7.98 9.49
N TYR A 56 -2.02 -9.21 9.28
CA TYR A 56 -1.71 -10.16 10.34
C TYR A 56 -0.30 -10.72 10.19
N VAL A 57 0.55 -10.50 11.19
CA VAL A 57 1.88 -11.12 11.26
C VAL A 57 1.93 -12.04 12.46
N SER A 58 2.28 -13.30 12.24
CA SER A 58 2.47 -14.26 13.32
C SER A 58 3.86 -14.88 13.23
N VAL A 59 4.57 -14.91 14.37
CA VAL A 59 5.85 -15.59 14.50
C VAL A 59 5.75 -16.62 15.61
N HIS A 60 5.80 -17.88 15.21
CA HIS A 60 5.68 -19.01 16.12
C HIS A 60 6.99 -19.26 16.89
N LYS A 61 6.89 -19.90 18.06
CA LYS A 61 8.02 -20.21 18.96
C LYS A 61 9.23 -20.87 18.27
N ASN A 62 9.04 -21.67 17.23
CA ASN A 62 10.13 -22.38 16.53
C ASN A 62 10.76 -21.57 15.37
N ALA A 63 10.23 -20.38 15.08
CA ALA A 63 10.67 -19.53 13.98
C ALA A 63 11.83 -18.61 14.39
N ASP A 64 12.94 -19.22 14.81
CA ASP A 64 14.15 -18.48 15.21
C ASP A 64 14.65 -17.57 14.08
N ASN A 65 15.09 -16.36 14.42
CA ASN A 65 15.60 -15.35 13.50
C ASN A 65 14.62 -14.97 12.37
N ALA A 66 13.31 -15.08 12.60
CA ALA A 66 12.31 -14.62 11.65
C ALA A 66 12.40 -13.09 11.47
N LYS A 67 12.21 -12.61 10.24
CA LYS A 67 12.21 -11.19 9.90
C LYS A 67 10.91 -10.80 9.19
N ASN A 68 10.29 -9.71 9.61
CA ASN A 68 9.15 -9.11 8.92
C ASN A 68 9.34 -7.60 8.80
N TYR A 69 9.01 -7.07 7.62
CA TYR A 69 8.80 -5.64 7.41
C TYR A 69 7.47 -5.44 6.69
N THR A 70 6.62 -4.58 7.25
CA THR A 70 5.31 -4.23 6.71
C THR A 70 5.23 -2.71 6.57
N GLN A 71 4.95 -2.23 5.37
CA GLN A 71 4.77 -0.81 5.05
C GLN A 71 3.36 -0.60 4.48
N CYS A 72 2.62 0.35 5.06
CA CYS A 72 1.28 0.71 4.64
C CYS A 72 1.22 2.20 4.34
N ASP A 73 1.12 2.58 3.07
CA ASP A 73 0.99 3.99 2.68
C ASP A 73 -0.42 4.26 2.17
N ALA A 74 -1.02 5.37 2.59
CA ALA A 74 -2.32 5.81 2.11
C ALA A 74 -2.23 7.21 1.49
N LEU A 75 -2.97 7.42 0.41
CA LEU A 75 -3.15 8.71 -0.25
C LEU A 75 -4.65 9.05 -0.31
N LEU A 76 -5.03 10.13 0.37
CA LEU A 76 -6.39 10.68 0.33
C LEU A 76 -6.46 11.82 -0.70
N LEU A 77 -7.39 11.74 -1.65
CA LEU A 77 -7.53 12.73 -2.72
C LEU A 77 -8.55 13.84 -2.41
N ASP A 78 -9.28 13.71 -1.31
CA ASP A 78 -10.26 14.66 -0.79
C ASP A 78 -10.42 14.54 0.74
N ASP A 79 -11.23 15.41 1.34
CA ASP A 79 -11.48 15.49 2.78
C ASP A 79 -12.53 14.48 3.29
N MET A 80 -13.29 13.84 2.41
CA MET A 80 -14.42 12.96 2.78
C MET A 80 -14.05 11.48 2.75
N SER A 81 -12.99 11.12 2.03
CA SER A 81 -12.45 9.78 1.92
C SER A 81 -11.67 9.37 3.17
N ALA A 82 -11.55 8.07 3.40
CA ALA A 82 -10.85 7.56 4.57
C ALA A 82 -9.94 6.37 4.22
N SER A 83 -8.84 6.24 4.94
CA SER A 83 -8.00 5.05 4.92
C SER A 83 -7.75 4.57 6.33
N ASN A 84 -8.03 3.30 6.61
CA ASN A 84 -7.83 2.70 7.93
C ASN A 84 -6.80 1.58 7.89
N THR A 85 -5.92 1.52 8.88
CA THR A 85 -4.91 0.48 9.00
C THR A 85 -5.13 -0.29 10.29
N TYR A 86 -5.40 -1.60 10.17
CA TYR A 86 -5.65 -2.53 11.27
C TYR A 86 -4.52 -3.57 11.35
N PRO A 87 -3.36 -3.23 11.93
CA PRO A 87 -2.28 -4.18 12.11
C PRO A 87 -2.56 -5.12 13.29
N THR A 88 -2.29 -6.40 13.11
CA THR A 88 -2.32 -7.39 14.19
C THR A 88 -1.03 -8.19 14.16
N MET A 89 -0.34 -8.29 15.30
CA MET A 89 0.93 -8.99 15.42
C MET A 89 0.91 -9.94 16.62
N ASP A 90 1.24 -11.21 16.38
CA ASP A 90 1.36 -12.25 17.41
C ASP A 90 2.76 -12.86 17.37
N ILE A 91 3.64 -12.37 18.24
CA ILE A 91 5.08 -12.67 18.20
C ILE A 91 5.46 -13.47 19.44
N THR A 92 5.69 -14.77 19.24
CA THR A 92 5.98 -15.71 20.34
C THR A 92 7.43 -16.20 20.35
N ASN A 93 8.31 -15.59 19.56
CA ASN A 93 9.74 -15.89 19.51
C ASN A 93 10.56 -14.61 19.75
N SER A 94 11.50 -14.65 20.71
CA SER A 94 12.30 -13.50 21.15
C SER A 94 13.44 -13.11 20.20
N THR A 95 13.80 -13.99 19.26
CA THR A 95 14.85 -13.73 18.26
C THR A 95 14.29 -13.08 16.98
N ALA A 96 12.97 -12.89 16.91
CA ALA A 96 12.30 -12.30 15.76
C ALA A 96 12.57 -10.79 15.68
N SER A 97 12.70 -10.29 14.45
CA SER A 97 12.73 -8.85 14.16
C SER A 97 11.52 -8.50 13.30
N VAL A 98 10.65 -7.64 13.83
CA VAL A 98 9.37 -7.28 13.20
C VAL A 98 9.24 -5.77 13.22
N ALA A 99 8.93 -5.19 12.07
CA ALA A 99 8.69 -3.76 11.92
C ALA A 99 7.41 -3.53 11.11
N HIS A 100 6.62 -2.55 11.57
CA HIS A 100 5.43 -2.07 10.88
C HIS A 100 5.49 -0.55 10.78
N GLU A 101 5.33 -0.04 9.57
CA GLU A 101 5.25 1.38 9.25
C GLU A 101 3.93 1.67 8.57
N ALA A 102 3.29 2.77 8.96
CA ALA A 102 2.07 3.25 8.33
C ALA A 102 2.13 4.77 8.15
N SER A 103 1.85 5.24 6.94
CA SER A 103 1.83 6.66 6.58
C SER A 103 0.52 7.02 5.88
N VAL A 104 0.04 8.24 6.12
CA VAL A 104 -1.12 8.81 5.42
C VAL A 104 -0.70 10.16 4.85
N ALA A 105 -0.85 10.31 3.54
CA ALA A 105 -0.67 11.56 2.83
C ALA A 105 -2.02 12.04 2.32
N GLN A 106 -2.24 13.34 2.37
CA GLN A 106 -3.36 13.98 1.69
C GLN A 106 -2.82 14.75 0.48
N LEU A 107 -3.64 14.88 -0.55
CA LEU A 107 -3.33 15.76 -1.66
C LEU A 107 -3.16 17.20 -1.15
N ASP A 108 -2.00 17.79 -1.46
CA ASP A 108 -1.64 19.13 -1.01
C ASP A 108 -1.91 20.12 -2.14
N ASP A 109 -2.91 20.97 -1.96
CA ASP A 109 -3.30 22.00 -2.91
C ASP A 109 -2.15 22.96 -3.25
N ALA A 110 -1.22 23.21 -2.32
CA ALA A 110 -0.05 24.03 -2.59
C ALA A 110 0.92 23.35 -3.57
N LYS A 111 1.06 22.01 -3.49
CA LYS A 111 1.87 21.24 -4.46
C LYS A 111 1.19 21.20 -5.83
N ILE A 112 -0.13 21.02 -5.86
CA ILE A 112 -0.91 21.07 -7.10
C ILE A 112 -0.78 22.46 -7.75
N PHE A 113 -1.01 23.52 -6.98
CA PHE A 113 -0.83 24.90 -7.44
C PHE A 113 0.59 25.16 -7.96
N TYR A 114 1.61 24.66 -7.26
CA TYR A 114 3.00 24.78 -7.70
C TYR A 114 3.22 24.10 -9.05
N MET A 115 2.73 22.86 -9.22
CA MET A 115 2.83 22.14 -10.49
C MET A 115 2.07 22.85 -11.62
N MET A 116 0.89 23.40 -11.33
CA MET A 116 0.12 24.20 -12.29
C MET A 116 0.84 25.48 -12.70
N SER A 117 1.54 26.14 -11.77
CA SER A 117 2.37 27.32 -12.07
C SER A 117 3.52 27.03 -13.06
N ARG A 118 3.89 25.74 -13.20
CA ARG A 118 4.89 25.26 -14.16
C ARG A 118 4.29 24.80 -15.50
N GLY A 119 2.99 25.03 -15.72
CA GLY A 119 2.32 24.77 -17.00
C GLY A 119 1.57 23.44 -17.07
N LEU A 120 1.47 22.68 -15.98
CA LEU A 120 0.62 21.50 -15.92
C LEU A 120 -0.85 21.90 -15.71
N THR A 121 -1.77 21.16 -16.32
CA THR A 121 -3.18 21.22 -15.92
C THR A 121 -3.35 20.58 -14.53
N GLU A 122 -4.42 20.90 -13.83
CA GLU A 122 -4.72 20.28 -12.53
C GLU A 122 -4.77 18.75 -12.63
N ALA A 123 -5.42 18.21 -13.67
CA ALA A 123 -5.50 16.78 -13.93
C ALA A 123 -4.10 16.15 -14.12
N GLN A 124 -3.21 16.82 -14.86
CA GLN A 124 -1.82 16.36 -15.04
C GLN A 124 -1.03 16.41 -13.72
N ALA A 125 -1.21 17.46 -12.91
CA ALA A 125 -0.54 17.57 -11.61
C ALA A 125 -0.99 16.47 -10.63
N ARG A 126 -2.30 16.19 -10.56
CA ARG A 126 -2.87 15.10 -9.75
C ARG A 126 -2.35 13.74 -10.22
N SER A 127 -2.36 13.49 -11.52
CA SER A 127 -1.84 12.25 -12.11
C SER A 127 -0.34 12.06 -11.81
N ALA A 128 0.47 13.12 -11.89
CA ALA A 128 1.88 13.06 -11.56
C ALA A 128 2.13 12.67 -10.09
N MET A 129 1.37 13.24 -9.14
CA MET A 129 1.48 12.87 -7.72
C MET A 129 1.12 11.40 -7.47
N ILE A 130 0.04 10.93 -8.09
CA ILE A 130 -0.43 9.55 -7.92
C ILE A 130 0.56 8.56 -8.53
N ASN A 131 1.09 8.86 -9.73
CA ASN A 131 2.11 8.02 -10.35
C ASN A 131 3.37 7.92 -9.48
N GLY A 132 3.82 9.04 -8.89
CA GLY A 132 4.93 9.02 -7.93
C GLY A 132 4.60 8.21 -6.65
N PHE A 133 3.36 8.25 -6.18
CA PHE A 133 2.93 7.48 -5.01
C PHE A 133 2.96 5.96 -5.26
N ILE A 134 2.51 5.52 -6.44
CA ILE A 134 2.45 4.08 -6.78
C ILE A 134 3.75 3.52 -7.38
N GLU A 135 4.77 4.36 -7.59
CA GLU A 135 6.01 4.01 -8.29
C GLU A 135 6.60 2.69 -7.75
N GLN A 136 6.74 2.58 -6.43
CA GLN A 136 7.27 1.40 -5.73
C GLN A 136 6.53 0.09 -6.06
N ILE A 137 5.26 0.14 -6.42
CA ILE A 137 4.50 -1.05 -6.86
C ILE A 137 4.77 -1.30 -8.35
N THR A 138 4.70 -0.26 -9.17
CA THR A 138 4.87 -0.38 -10.63
C THR A 138 6.27 -0.79 -11.05
N THR A 139 7.29 -0.55 -10.23
CA THR A 139 8.67 -0.98 -10.48
C THR A 139 8.91 -2.46 -10.19
N GLU A 140 8.05 -3.08 -9.38
CA GLU A 140 8.19 -4.49 -8.94
C GLU A 140 7.43 -5.48 -9.83
N ILE A 141 6.52 -4.99 -10.67
CA ILE A 141 5.73 -5.82 -11.59
C ILE A 141 6.23 -5.65 -13.04
N PRO A 142 5.99 -6.63 -13.94
CA PRO A 142 6.39 -6.52 -15.33
C PRO A 142 5.81 -5.28 -16.03
N MET A 143 6.60 -4.70 -16.94
CA MET A 143 6.29 -3.43 -17.61
C MET A 143 4.90 -3.40 -18.24
N GLU A 144 4.48 -4.51 -18.85
CA GLU A 144 3.19 -4.65 -19.52
C GLU A 144 2.03 -4.44 -18.54
N TYR A 145 2.16 -4.93 -17.30
CA TYR A 145 1.16 -4.74 -16.25
C TYR A 145 1.24 -3.35 -15.62
N SER A 146 2.44 -2.78 -15.49
CA SER A 146 2.61 -1.42 -14.99
C SER A 146 1.94 -0.39 -15.91
N VAL A 147 2.07 -0.55 -17.22
CA VAL A 147 1.38 0.30 -18.21
C VAL A 147 -0.13 0.19 -18.07
N GLU A 148 -0.66 -1.03 -17.90
CA GLU A 148 -2.09 -1.22 -17.73
C GLU A 148 -2.60 -0.67 -16.40
N LEU A 149 -1.82 -0.80 -15.32
CA LEU A 149 -2.15 -0.24 -14.01
C LEU A 149 -2.30 1.28 -14.06
N HIS A 150 -1.37 1.97 -14.74
CA HIS A 150 -1.48 3.42 -14.94
C HIS A 150 -2.75 3.80 -15.70
N ARG A 151 -3.14 3.03 -16.73
CA ARG A 151 -4.37 3.28 -17.49
C ARG A 151 -5.62 3.09 -16.64
N LEU A 152 -5.67 2.03 -15.84
CA LEU A 152 -6.81 1.75 -14.95
C LEU A 152 -6.99 2.83 -13.88
N ILE A 153 -5.89 3.28 -13.27
CA ILE A 153 -5.94 4.38 -12.30
C ILE A 153 -6.43 5.65 -12.96
N HIS A 154 -5.90 6.00 -14.14
CA HIS A 154 -6.34 7.19 -14.86
C HIS A 154 -7.83 7.13 -15.20
N TYR A 155 -8.31 5.98 -15.69
CA TYR A 155 -9.72 5.78 -16.00
C TYR A 155 -10.62 5.98 -14.77
N GLU A 156 -10.24 5.43 -13.61
CA GLU A 156 -11.03 5.58 -12.38
C GLU A 156 -11.07 7.05 -11.90
N MET A 157 -9.99 7.81 -12.13
CA MET A 157 -9.96 9.25 -11.84
C MET A 157 -10.84 10.09 -12.77
N GLU A 158 -10.94 9.73 -14.05
CA GLU A 158 -11.76 10.48 -15.02
C GLU A 158 -13.25 10.19 -14.87
N LYS A 159 -13.60 8.97 -14.48
CA LYS A 159 -15.00 8.49 -14.41
C LYS A 159 -15.87 9.23 -13.39
N ASN A 160 -15.25 9.98 -12.47
CA ASN A 160 -15.94 10.69 -11.39
C ASN A 160 -16.01 12.22 -11.60
N ASN A 161 -15.58 12.72 -12.76
CA ASN A 161 -15.86 14.08 -13.27
C ASN A 161 -17.06 14.09 -14.23
#